data_AF-A0A286XU02-F1
#
_entry.id   AF-A0A286XU02-F1
#
_cell.length_a   1.000
_cell.length_b   1.000
_cell.length_c   1.000
_cell.angle_alpha   90.00
_cell.angle_beta   90.00
_cell.angle_gamma   90.00
#
_symmetry.space_group_name_H-M   'P 1'
#
loop_
_entity.id
_entity.type
_entity.pdbx_description
1 polymer ?
#
loop_
_entity_poly.entity_id
_entity_poly.type
_entity_poly.pdbx_seq_one_letter_code
_entity_poly.pdbx_strand_id
1 'polypeptide(L)'
;VSGRGKQGGKARAKAKSCSSRAGLQFPVGRVRCPLRRGNYARQVGAGAPVYVAAVLYYLTAEILEMAGNLTIRNNELNELLGKVTIAQGGVLPNIQAVLLPKKTKLQSQK
;
A
#
# COMPACT_ATOMS: atom_id res chain seq x y z
N VAL A 1 -17.74 -34.20 -38.00
CA VAL A 1 -18.02 -32.75 -37.95
C VAL A 1 -18.11 -32.31 -36.50
N SER A 2 -17.01 -31.86 -35.89
CA SER A 2 -16.95 -31.46 -34.48
C SER A 2 -17.01 -29.93 -34.35
N GLY A 3 -18.21 -29.37 -34.54
CA GLY A 3 -18.47 -27.95 -34.34
C GLY A 3 -18.86 -27.65 -32.89
N ARG A 4 -17.88 -27.51 -31.99
CA ARG A 4 -18.15 -26.97 -30.65
C ARG A 4 -18.25 -25.45 -30.74
N GLY A 5 -19.44 -24.98 -31.12
CA GLY A 5 -19.76 -23.57 -31.24
C GLY A 5 -19.52 -22.81 -29.94
N LYS A 6 -19.00 -21.59 -30.07
CA LYS A 6 -19.02 -20.57 -29.02
C LYS A 6 -20.41 -20.55 -28.38
N GLN A 7 -20.48 -20.77 -27.08
CA GLN A 7 -21.71 -20.66 -26.29
C GLN A 7 -22.20 -19.20 -26.32
N GLY A 8 -22.94 -18.85 -27.36
CA GLY A 8 -23.43 -17.51 -27.64
C GLY A 8 -24.94 -17.33 -27.41
N GLY A 9 -25.57 -18.14 -26.56
CA GLY A 9 -27.04 -18.18 -26.47
C GLY A 9 -27.65 -18.40 -25.09
N LYS A 10 -26.90 -18.29 -23.99
CA LYS A 10 -27.48 -18.32 -22.63
C LYS A 10 -27.37 -16.92 -22.02
N ALA A 11 -28.39 -16.48 -21.29
CA ALA A 11 -28.35 -15.25 -20.50
C ALA A 11 -27.05 -15.22 -19.71
N ARG A 12 -26.20 -14.22 -20.01
CA ARG A 12 -24.81 -14.23 -19.58
C ARG A 12 -24.79 -14.02 -18.07
N ALA A 13 -24.52 -15.08 -17.31
CA ALA A 13 -24.28 -14.97 -15.88
C ALA A 13 -23.22 -13.88 -15.63
N LYS A 14 -23.39 -13.10 -14.55
CA LYS A 14 -22.50 -11.98 -14.25
C LYS A 14 -21.07 -12.50 -14.18
N ALA A 15 -20.23 -12.02 -15.09
CA ALA A 15 -18.85 -12.45 -15.16
C ALA A 15 -18.11 -12.07 -13.88
N LYS A 16 -17.39 -13.02 -13.27
CA LYS A 16 -16.52 -12.73 -12.12
C LYS A 16 -15.48 -11.68 -12.53
N SER A 17 -15.25 -10.69 -11.68
CA SER A 17 -14.24 -9.66 -11.95
C SER A 17 -12.83 -10.28 -11.91
N CYS A 18 -11.84 -9.61 -12.52
CA CYS A 18 -10.46 -10.08 -12.41
C CYS A 18 -9.95 -9.99 -10.96
N SER A 19 -10.41 -9.01 -10.18
CA SER A 19 -10.11 -8.92 -8.74
C SER A 19 -10.64 -10.11 -7.96
N SER A 20 -11.91 -10.48 -8.17
CA SER A 20 -12.50 -11.61 -7.44
C SER A 20 -11.90 -12.95 -7.86
N ARG A 21 -11.42 -13.07 -9.10
CA ARG A 21 -10.64 -14.23 -9.55
C ARG A 21 -9.23 -14.28 -8.95
N ALA A 22 -8.62 -13.13 -8.67
CA ALA A 22 -7.28 -13.03 -8.09
C ALA A 22 -7.26 -13.05 -6.55
N GLY A 23 -8.43 -12.99 -5.90
CA GLY A 23 -8.52 -12.94 -4.43
C GLY A 23 -8.08 -11.61 -3.82
N LEU A 24 -8.05 -10.52 -4.61
CA LEU A 24 -7.59 -9.21 -4.17
C LEU A 24 -8.78 -8.28 -3.91
N GLN A 25 -8.76 -7.57 -2.78
CA GLN A 25 -9.71 -6.50 -2.49
C GLN A 25 -9.48 -5.28 -3.42
N PHE A 26 -8.22 -5.05 -3.80
CA PHE A 26 -7.86 -3.96 -4.70
C PHE A 26 -8.40 -4.19 -6.13
N PRO A 27 -8.81 -3.11 -6.83
CA PRO A 27 -9.45 -3.21 -8.14
C PRO A 27 -8.44 -3.40 -9.28
N VAL A 28 -8.11 -4.66 -9.62
CA VAL A 28 -7.22 -5.05 -10.74
C VAL A 28 -7.64 -4.42 -12.07
N GLY A 29 -8.96 -4.35 -12.33
CA GLY A 29 -9.49 -3.74 -13.56
C GLY A 29 -9.20 -2.24 -13.65
N ARG A 30 -9.21 -1.54 -12.50
CA ARG A 30 -8.85 -0.12 -12.44
C ARG A 30 -7.35 0.06 -12.60
N VAL A 31 -6.51 -0.79 -11.99
CA VAL A 31 -5.04 -0.75 -12.15
C VAL A 31 -4.60 -0.95 -13.59
N ARG A 32 -5.30 -1.80 -14.36
CA ARG A 32 -5.02 -2.00 -15.79
C ARG A 32 -5.12 -0.72 -16.63
N CYS A 33 -6.04 0.19 -16.28
CA CYS A 33 -6.31 1.37 -17.09
C CYS A 33 -5.15 2.39 -17.06
N PRO A 34 -4.63 2.83 -15.90
CA PRO A 34 -3.40 3.62 -15.80
C PRO A 34 -2.22 2.95 -16.45
N LEU A 35 -2.02 1.63 -16.27
CA LEU A 35 -0.87 0.94 -16.88
C LEU A 35 -0.85 1.02 -18.42
N ARG A 36 -2.04 1.09 -19.06
CA ARG A 36 -2.15 1.24 -20.52
C ARG A 36 -2.13 2.69 -20.99
N ARG A 37 -2.63 3.63 -20.16
CA ARG A 37 -2.70 5.06 -20.51
C ARG A 37 -1.42 5.82 -20.18
N GLY A 38 -0.64 5.36 -19.21
CA GLY A 38 0.54 6.06 -18.70
C GLY A 38 1.81 5.86 -19.53
N ASN A 39 1.72 5.30 -20.75
CA ASN A 39 2.84 5.10 -21.67
C ASN A 39 4.09 4.39 -21.07
N TYR A 40 3.92 3.58 -20.02
CA TYR A 40 5.02 2.89 -19.34
C TYR A 40 5.72 1.84 -20.22
N ALA A 41 4.96 1.22 -21.13
CA ALA A 41 5.47 0.23 -22.07
C ALA A 41 4.56 0.15 -23.30
N ARG A 42 5.09 -0.31 -24.42
CA ARG A 42 4.34 -0.54 -25.67
C ARG A 42 3.19 -1.55 -25.47
N GLN A 43 3.38 -2.55 -24.61
CA GLN A 43 2.37 -3.56 -24.31
C GLN A 43 2.40 -3.93 -22.82
N VAL A 44 1.21 -4.03 -22.22
CA VAL A 44 1.03 -4.48 -20.84
C VAL A 44 0.48 -5.90 -20.85
N GLY A 45 1.25 -6.84 -20.32
CA GLY A 45 0.86 -8.25 -20.16
C GLY A 45 -0.34 -8.42 -19.24
N ALA A 46 -1.07 -9.53 -19.37
CA ALA A 46 -2.31 -9.77 -18.63
C ALA A 46 -2.10 -9.91 -17.11
N GLY A 47 -0.92 -10.40 -16.68
CA GLY A 47 -0.56 -10.57 -15.26
C GLY A 47 -0.05 -9.29 -14.58
N ALA A 48 0.47 -8.33 -15.33
CA ALA A 48 1.01 -7.07 -14.79
C ALA A 48 0.02 -6.32 -13.87
N PRO A 49 -1.26 -6.07 -14.26
CA PRO A 49 -2.20 -5.39 -13.38
C PRO A 49 -2.56 -6.20 -12.13
N VAL A 50 -2.44 -7.53 -12.16
CA VAL A 50 -2.69 -8.38 -10.99
C VAL A 50 -1.54 -8.23 -9.99
N TYR A 51 -0.30 -8.31 -10.48
CA TYR A 51 0.90 -8.16 -9.65
C TYR A 51 0.95 -6.78 -8.98
N VAL A 52 0.77 -5.70 -9.77
CA VAL A 52 0.77 -4.33 -9.23
C VAL A 52 -0.36 -4.14 -8.21
N ALA A 53 -1.56 -4.67 -8.47
CA ALA A 53 -2.64 -4.59 -7.50
C ALA A 53 -2.34 -5.35 -6.19
N ALA A 54 -1.65 -6.48 -6.27
CA ALA A 54 -1.25 -7.27 -5.10
C ALA A 54 -0.21 -6.53 -4.25
N VAL A 55 0.84 -5.97 -4.87
CA VAL A 55 1.88 -5.20 -4.18
C VAL A 55 1.27 -3.97 -3.49
N LEU A 56 0.41 -3.24 -4.19
CA LEU A 56 -0.29 -2.08 -3.61
C LEU A 56 -1.19 -2.48 -2.43
N TYR A 57 -1.90 -3.61 -2.53
CA TYR A 57 -2.71 -4.12 -1.44
C TYR A 57 -1.84 -4.47 -0.21
N TYR A 58 -0.71 -5.15 -0.43
CA TYR A 58 0.24 -5.51 0.62
C TYR A 58 0.78 -4.26 1.36
N LEU A 59 1.31 -3.29 0.62
CA LEU A 59 1.86 -2.06 1.22
C LEU A 59 0.78 -1.27 1.98
N THR A 60 -0.45 -1.24 1.46
CA THR A 60 -1.56 -0.53 2.13
C THR A 60 -1.97 -1.24 3.42
N ALA A 61 -1.99 -2.58 3.42
CA ALA A 61 -2.29 -3.36 4.61
C ALA A 61 -1.22 -3.16 5.69
N GLU A 62 0.06 -3.17 5.31
CA GLU A 62 1.18 -2.94 6.21
C GLU A 62 1.17 -1.53 6.82
N ILE A 63 0.96 -0.50 5.99
CA ILE A 63 0.83 0.89 6.47
C ILE A 63 -0.35 1.02 7.43
N LEU A 64 -1.50 0.39 7.12
CA LEU A 64 -2.70 0.48 7.95
C LEU A 64 -2.51 -0.21 9.31
N GLU A 65 -1.89 -1.39 9.31
CA GLU A 65 -1.58 -2.15 10.53
C GLU A 65 -0.68 -1.34 11.47
N MET A 66 0.37 -0.72 10.92
CA MET A 66 1.31 0.09 11.71
C MET A 66 0.75 1.45 12.12
N ALA A 67 -0.07 2.08 11.27
CA ALA A 67 -0.73 3.35 11.60
C ALA A 67 -1.67 3.22 12.80
N GLY A 68 -2.31 2.07 12.96
CA GLY A 68 -3.10 1.74 14.16
C GLY A 68 -2.26 1.63 15.45
N ASN A 69 -0.96 1.40 15.31
CA ASN A 69 -0.05 1.10 16.41
C ASN A 69 1.08 2.13 16.54
N LEU A 70 0.84 3.44 16.43
CA LEU A 70 1.81 4.56 16.67
C LEU A 70 3.28 4.36 16.18
N THR A 71 3.53 3.49 15.20
CA THR A 71 4.86 2.91 14.95
C THR A 71 5.55 3.63 13.82
N ILE A 72 5.93 4.89 14.06
CA ILE A 72 6.91 5.64 13.23
C ILE A 72 8.32 5.00 13.32
N ARG A 73 8.45 3.85 14.00
CA ARG A 73 9.72 3.16 14.29
C ARG A 73 10.09 2.08 13.29
N ASN A 74 9.32 1.84 12.24
CA ASN A 74 9.71 0.91 11.19
C ASN A 74 10.74 1.58 10.26
N ASN A 75 11.93 0.99 10.17
CA ASN A 75 13.05 1.48 9.36
C ASN A 75 12.77 1.37 7.86
N GLU A 76 12.10 0.31 7.40
CA GLU A 76 11.83 0.07 5.99
C GLU A 76 10.80 1.06 5.44
N LEU A 77 9.73 1.33 6.19
CA LEU A 77 8.76 2.36 5.78
C LEU A 77 9.33 3.78 5.85
N ASN A 78 10.21 4.07 6.81
CA ASN A 78 10.89 5.37 6.86
C ASN A 78 11.82 5.57 5.67
N GLU A 79 12.44 4.51 5.15
CA GLU A 79 13.23 4.58 3.92
C GLU A 79 12.34 4.81 2.69
N LEU A 80 11.24 4.05 2.57
CA LEU A 80 10.28 4.20 1.46
C LEU A 80 9.59 5.58 1.45
N LEU A 81 9.29 6.14 2.63
CA LEU A 81 8.58 7.40 2.80
C LEU A 81 9.51 8.58 3.16
N GLY A 82 10.83 8.41 3.10
CA GLY A 82 11.79 9.42 3.59
C GLY A 82 11.70 10.79 2.90
N LYS A 83 11.14 10.85 1.69
CA LYS A 83 10.90 12.10 0.93
C LYS A 83 9.44 12.55 0.91
N VAL A 84 8.57 11.87 1.66
CA VAL A 84 7.14 12.16 1.72
C VAL A 84 6.84 12.90 3.02
N THR A 85 6.14 14.03 2.94
CA THR A 85 5.64 14.74 4.13
C THR A 85 4.21 14.32 4.41
N ILE A 86 3.93 13.81 5.61
CA ILE A 86 2.59 13.45 6.05
C ILE A 86 1.92 14.71 6.61
N ALA A 87 0.89 15.21 5.91
CA ALA A 87 0.08 16.31 6.42
C ALA A 87 -0.51 15.94 7.78
N GLN A 88 -0.42 16.83 8.77
CA GLN A 88 -0.88 16.62 10.15
C GLN A 88 -0.20 15.46 10.91
N GLY A 89 0.93 14.92 10.41
CA GLY A 89 1.63 13.79 11.03
C GLY A 89 2.49 14.13 12.26
N GLY A 90 2.79 15.41 12.50
CA GLY A 90 3.69 15.83 13.57
C GLY A 90 5.12 15.33 13.39
N VAL A 91 5.89 15.29 14.48
CA VAL A 91 7.26 14.76 14.49
C VAL A 91 7.44 13.83 15.69
N LEU A 92 8.34 12.86 15.56
CA LEU A 92 8.67 11.99 16.69
C LEU A 92 9.32 12.82 17.81
N PRO A 93 8.86 12.73 19.06
CA PRO A 93 9.48 13.43 20.18
C PRO A 93 10.94 13.02 20.32
N ASN A 94 11.86 13.97 20.11
CA ASN A 94 13.30 13.75 20.26
C ASN A 94 13.96 15.02 20.80
N ILE A 95 14.54 14.94 22.00
CA ILE A 95 15.26 16.04 22.65
C ILE A 95 16.73 15.67 22.73
N GLN A 96 17.60 16.48 22.12
CA GLN A 96 19.04 16.26 22.19
C GLN A 96 19.52 16.35 23.65
N ALA A 97 20.42 15.45 24.06
CA ALA A 97 20.89 15.35 25.44
C ALA A 97 21.51 16.66 25.97
N VAL A 98 22.11 17.47 25.08
CA VAL A 98 22.67 18.79 25.42
C VAL A 98 21.63 19.78 25.94
N LEU A 99 20.37 19.63 25.53
CA LEU A 99 19.25 20.49 25.92
C LEU A 99 18.58 20.03 27.21
N LEU A 100 18.95 18.84 27.73
CA LEU A 100 18.38 18.36 28.98
C LEU A 100 18.94 19.17 30.17
N PRO A 101 18.10 19.53 31.14
CA PRO A 101 18.57 20.24 32.32
C PRO A 101 19.63 19.40 33.05
N LYS A 102 20.75 20.03 33.39
CA LYS A 102 21.79 19.40 34.21
C LYS A 102 21.18 19.09 35.58
N LYS A 103 21.30 17.84 36.04
CA LYS A 103 20.85 17.44 37.37
C LYS A 103 21.61 18.23 38.44
N THR A 104 21.00 19.28 38.97
CA THR A 104 21.40 19.87 40.25
C THR A 104 20.97 18.90 41.34
N LYS A 105 21.88 18.53 42.26
CA LYS A 105 21.54 17.69 43.41
C LYS A 105 20.41 18.37 44.19
N LEU A 106 19.22 17.76 44.20
CA LEU A 106 18.18 18.10 45.18
C LEU A 106 18.82 17.90 46.55
N GLN A 107 19.13 19.00 47.24
CA GLN A 107 19.56 18.93 48.62
C GLN A 107 18.38 18.36 49.40
N SER A 108 18.56 17.12 49.87
CA SER A 108 17.70 16.50 50.86
C SER A 108 17.59 17.48 52.03
N GLN A 109 16.46 18.17 52.13
CA GLN A 109 16.16 18.91 53.34
C GLN A 109 16.00 17.88 54.46
N LYS A 110 16.82 18.08 55.49
CA LYS A 110 16.83 17.34 56.75
C LYS A 110 15.68 17.82 57.62
#